data_AF-A0A943RJ11-F1
#
_entry.id   AF-A0A943RJ11-F1
#
_cell.length_a   1.000
_cell.length_b   1.000
_cell.length_c   1.000
_cell.angle_alpha   90.00
_cell.angle_beta   90.00
_cell.angle_gamma   90.00
#
_symmetry.space_group_name_H-M   'P 1'
#
loop_
_entity.id
_entity.type
_entity.pdbx_description
1 polymer ?
#
loop_
_entity_poly.entity_id
_entity_poly.type
_entity_poly.pdbx_seq_one_letter_code
_entity_poly.pdbx_strand_id
1 'polypeptide(L)' 'MEAYMDKAWQRSMKLRLDINGMMADFVGEHGLSMADIEKNSAQYKRAAESMAAKRANMKWREL' A
#
# COMPACT_ATOMS: atom_id res chain seq x y z
N MET A 1 22.57 -2.77 -19.81
CA MET A 1 21.17 -2.98 -19.37
C MET A 1 21.04 -2.28 -18.03
N GLU A 2 20.15 -1.30 -17.92
CA GLU A 2 20.05 -0.51 -16.69
C GLU A 2 19.50 -1.40 -15.55
N ALA A 3 20.12 -1.37 -14.38
CA ALA A 3 19.81 -2.28 -13.28
C ALA A 3 18.33 -2.25 -12.86
N TYR A 4 17.66 -1.10 -13.03
CA TYR A 4 16.25 -0.94 -12.68
C TYR A 4 15.27 -1.67 -13.60
N MET A 5 15.72 -2.13 -14.76
CA MET A 5 14.93 -2.96 -15.69
C MET A 5 15.06 -4.45 -15.39
N ASP A 6 16.06 -4.86 -14.60
CA ASP A 6 16.26 -6.25 -14.22
C ASP A 6 15.21 -6.70 -13.18
N LYS A 7 14.58 -7.85 -13.45
CA LYS A 7 13.50 -8.38 -12.61
C LYS A 7 13.99 -8.92 -11.26
N ALA A 8 15.21 -9.44 -11.18
CA ALA A 8 15.78 -9.89 -9.91
C ALA A 8 16.12 -8.68 -9.02
N TRP A 9 16.68 -7.62 -9.61
CA TRP A 9 16.94 -6.37 -8.93
C TRP A 9 15.64 -5.71 -8.44
N GLN A 10 14.61 -5.58 -9.28
CA GLN A 10 13.29 -5.06 -8.87
C GLN A 10 12.69 -5.84 -7.68
N ARG A 11 12.81 -7.17 -7.69
CA ARG A 11 12.34 -8.01 -6.58
C ARG A 11 13.12 -7.76 -5.29
N SER A 12 14.44 -7.60 -5.37
CA SER A 12 15.29 -7.28 -4.21
C SER A 12 14.96 -5.92 -3.60
N MET A 13 14.50 -4.96 -4.42
CA MET A 13 14.13 -3.60 -4.01
C MET A 13 12.68 -3.45 -3.56
N LYS A 14 11.89 -4.54 -3.54
CA LYS A 14 10.50 -4.48 -3.10
C LYS A 14 10.45 -4.10 -1.62
N LEU A 15 9.88 -2.93 -1.33
CA LEU A 15 9.67 -2.48 0.04
C LEU A 15 8.74 -3.44 0.79
N ARG A 16 9.10 -3.74 2.03
CA ARG A 16 8.26 -4.46 2.98
C ARG A 16 7.70 -3.44 3.97
N LEU A 17 6.40 -3.49 4.18
CA LEU A 17 5.72 -2.71 5.21
C LEU A 17 5.30 -3.66 6.32
N ASP A 18 5.72 -3.36 7.54
CA ASP A 18 5.22 -4.04 8.73
C ASP A 18 4.02 -3.25 9.27
N ILE A 19 2.89 -3.95 9.36
CA ILE A 19 1.63 -3.40 9.88
C ILE A 19 1.26 -4.00 11.22
N ASN A 20 2.03 -4.97 11.74
CA ASN A 20 1.70 -5.69 12.97
C ASN A 20 1.60 -4.73 14.17
N GLY A 21 2.47 -3.72 14.24
CA GLY A 21 2.42 -2.68 15.27
C GLY A 21 1.16 -1.78 15.24
N MET A 22 0.27 -1.98 14.26
CA MET A 22 -1.02 -1.29 14.18
C MET A 22 -2.20 -2.20 14.51
N MET A 23 -2.01 -3.52 14.50
CA MET A 23 -3.11 -4.50 14.59
C MET A 23 -3.37 -4.91 16.04
N ALA A 24 -4.65 -5.01 16.42
CA ALA A 24 -5.08 -5.39 17.77
C ALA A 24 -4.48 -6.71 18.25
N ASP A 25 -4.29 -7.67 17.34
CA ASP A 25 -3.69 -8.98 17.63
C ASP A 25 -2.26 -8.89 18.20
N PHE A 26 -1.54 -7.79 17.96
CA PHE A 26 -0.17 -7.59 18.42
C PHE A 26 -0.03 -6.49 19.49
N VAL A 27 -0.90 -5.47 19.49
CA VAL A 27 -0.78 -4.32 20.41
C VAL A 27 -1.92 -4.19 21.44
N GLY A 28 -2.93 -5.07 21.38
CA GLY A 28 -4.03 -5.11 22.34
C GLY A 28 -5.14 -4.10 22.05
N GLU A 29 -5.79 -3.61 23.11
CA GLU A 29 -7.08 -2.87 23.07
C GLU A 29 -7.10 -1.63 22.15
N HIS A 30 -5.94 -1.01 21.90
CA HIS A 30 -5.85 0.18 21.06
C HIS A 30 -5.44 -0.09 19.60
N GLY A 31 -5.24 -1.36 19.23
CA GLY A 31 -4.92 -1.73 17.86
C GLY A 31 -6.17 -1.83 16.98
N LEU A 32 -5.94 -1.84 15.67
CA LEU A 32 -6.98 -2.00 14.67
C LEU A 32 -7.43 -3.46 14.60
N SER A 33 -8.74 -3.68 14.68
CA SER A 33 -9.32 -4.99 14.39
C SER A 33 -9.57 -5.15 12.89
N MET A 34 -9.72 -6.40 12.44
CA MET A 34 -10.16 -6.66 11.07
C MET A 34 -11.55 -6.08 10.78
N ALA A 35 -12.43 -6.05 11.78
CA ALA A 35 -13.75 -5.44 11.65
C ALA A 35 -13.68 -3.92 11.38
N ASP A 36 -12.72 -3.21 11.98
CA ASP A 36 -12.49 -1.78 11.74
C ASP A 36 -12.06 -1.50 10.29
N ILE A 37 -11.23 -2.40 9.75
CA ILE A 37 -10.78 -2.34 8.35
C ILE A 37 -11.95 -2.64 7.41
N GLU A 38 -12.71 -3.71 7.69
CA GLU A 38 -13.82 -4.16 6.85
C GLU A 38 -14.96 -3.13 6.77
N LYS A 39 -15.28 -2.48 7.90
CA LYS A 39 -16.28 -1.42 8.00
C LYS A 39 -16.07 -0.31 6.97
N ASN A 40 -14.82 0.02 6.66
CA ASN A 40 -14.44 1.10 5.75
C ASN A 40 -13.90 0.60 4.40
N SER A 41 -13.91 -0.72 4.17
CA SER A 41 -13.30 -1.36 3.00
C SER A 41 -13.77 -0.77 1.66
N ALA A 42 -15.06 -0.42 1.54
CA ALA A 42 -15.62 0.20 0.35
C ALA A 42 -15.01 1.58 0.05
N GLN A 43 -14.75 2.38 1.10
CA GLN A 43 -14.10 3.68 0.94
C GLN A 43 -12.64 3.52 0.52
N TYR A 44 -11.92 2.57 1.12
CA TYR A 44 -10.51 2.31 0.78
C TYR A 44 -10.36 1.84 -0.67
N LYS A 45 -11.25 0.95 -1.14
CA LYS A 45 -11.26 0.51 -2.54
C LYS A 45 -11.50 1.68 -3.50
N ARG A 46 -12.51 2.50 -3.24
CA ARG A 46 -12.80 3.70 -4.05
C ARG A 46 -11.63 4.69 -4.05
N ALA A 47 -10.95 4.88 -2.92
CA ALA A 47 -9.78 5.75 -2.83
C ALA A 47 -8.62 5.20 -3.67
N ALA A 48 -8.36 3.90 -3.62
CA ALA A 48 -7.34 3.25 -4.43
C ALA A 48 -7.63 3.37 -5.94
N GLU A 49 -8.88 3.14 -6.35
CA GLU A 49 -9.33 3.31 -7.74
C GLU A 49 -9.19 4.76 -8.21
N SER A 50 -9.60 5.73 -7.39
CA SER A 50 -9.48 7.16 -7.68
C SER A 50 -8.01 7.57 -7.87
N MET A 51 -7.11 7.06 -7.02
CA MET A 51 -5.67 7.29 -7.15
C MET A 51 -5.08 6.67 -8.43
N ALA A 52 -5.53 5.48 -8.80
CA ALA A 52 -5.11 4.82 -10.04
C ALA A 52 -5.59 5.60 -11.28
N ALA A 53 -6.84 6.08 -11.28
CA ALA A 53 -7.39 6.90 -12.36
C ALA A 53 -6.67 8.25 -12.48
N LYS A 54 -6.37 8.90 -11.34
CA LYS A 54 -5.61 10.16 -11.32
C LYS A 54 -4.15 9.99 -11.72
N ARG A 55 -3.61 8.77 -11.76
CA ARG A 55 -2.21 8.49 -12.07
C ARG A 55 -1.77 9.08 -13.40
N ALA A 56 -2.62 9.03 -14.43
CA ALA A 56 -2.32 9.60 -15.75
C ALA A 56 -2.17 11.14 -15.74
N ASN A 57 -2.73 11.82 -14.74
CA ASN A 57 -2.74 13.27 -14.63
C ASN A 57 -1.67 13.81 -13.66
N MET A 58 -0.88 12.92 -13.05
CA MET A 58 0.15 13.28 -12.06
C MET A 58 1.52 13.45 -12.74
N LYS A 59 1.84 14.71 -13.12
CA LYS A 59 3.07 15.12 -13.83
C LYS A 59 4.42 14.79 -13.16
N TRP A 60 4.40 14.36 -11.90
CA TRP A 60 5.60 14.13 -11.08
C TRP A 60 6.10 12.68 -11.09
N ARG A 61 5.46 11.79 -11.86
CA ARG A 61 5.83 10.37 -12.01
C ARG A 61 6.51 10.01 -13.35
N GLU A 62 6.95 11.02 -14.11
CA GLU A 62 7.86 10.85 -15.26
C GLU A 62 9.35 10.88 -14.85
N LEU A 63 9.63 11.03 -13.55
CA LEU A 63 10.97 10.92 -12.94
C LEU A 63 11.28 9.49 -12.48
#